data_AF-A0ABD7IMN7-F1
#
_entry.id   AF-A0ABD7IMN7-F1
#
_cell.length_a   1.000
_cell.length_b   1.000
_cell.length_c   1.000
_cell.angle_alpha   90.00
_cell.angle_beta   90.00
_cell.angle_gamma   90.00
#
_symmetry.space_group_name_H-M   'P 1'
#
loop_
_entity.id
_entity.type
_entity.pdbx_description
1 polymer ?
#
loop_
_entity_poly.entity_id
_entity_poly.type
_entity_poly.pdbx_seq_one_letter_code
_entity_poly.pdbx_strand_id
1 'polypeptide(L)' 'MIWQLDNFIQDIDYIANQLISQGILPSDFYQSSFSEMQTALNAKSRKDRVQDPLELARQIGAL' A
#
# COMPACT_ATOMS: atom_id res chain seq x y z
N MET A 1 30.71 2.00 5.16
CA MET A 1 29.77 0.87 5.24
C MET A 1 28.69 1.10 6.29
N ILE A 2 29.02 1.28 7.58
CA ILE A 2 28.01 1.59 8.64
C ILE A 2 27.22 2.86 8.30
N TRP A 3 27.90 3.94 7.89
CA TRP A 3 27.25 5.18 7.46
C TRP A 3 26.32 5.05 6.23
N GLN A 4 26.61 4.12 5.32
CA GLN A 4 25.75 3.91 4.15
C GLN A 4 24.48 3.14 4.51
N LEU A 5 24.57 2.25 5.51
CA LEU A 5 23.41 1.55 6.05
C LEU A 5 22.50 2.50 6.84
N ASP A 6 23.10 3.44 7.58
CA ASP A 6 22.35 4.42 8.37
C ASP A 6 21.55 5.38 7.48
N ASN A 7 22.15 5.84 6.38
CA ASN A 7 21.44 6.64 5.37
C ASN A 7 20.30 5.85 4.71
N PHE A 8 20.52 4.56 4.43
CA PHE A 8 19.50 3.72 3.82
C PHE A 8 18.29 3.50 4.73
N ILE A 9 18.51 3.35 6.04
CA ILE A 9 17.42 3.24 7.02
C ILE A 9 16.63 4.56 7.08
N GLN A 10 17.31 5.70 7.08
CA GLN A 10 16.66 7.01 7.08
C GLN A 10 15.81 7.24 5.82
N ASP A 11 16.26 6.79 4.66
CA ASP A 11 15.50 6.86 3.41
C ASP A 11 14.24 5.97 3.45
N ILE A 12 14.35 4.78 4.02
CA ILE A 12 13.20 3.87 4.23
C ILE A 12 12.19 4.51 5.18
N ASP A 13 12.64 5.09 6.29
CA ASP A 13 11.78 5.75 7.27
C ASP A 13 11.11 7.00 6.67
N TYR A 14 11.82 7.73 5.81
CA TYR A 14 11.25 8.86 5.08
C TYR A 14 10.13 8.42 4.15
N ILE A 15 10.34 7.35 3.39
CA ILE A 15 9.32 6.77 2.50
C ILE A 15 8.13 6.25 3.32
N ALA A 16 8.37 5.53 4.42
CA ALA A 16 7.31 5.04 5.30
C ALA A 16 6.42 6.20 5.78
N ASN A 17 7.02 7.31 6.23
CA ASN A 17 6.29 8.50 6.67
C ASN A 17 5.47 9.16 5.55
N GLN A 18 5.97 9.19 4.32
CA GLN A 18 5.18 9.69 3.18
C GLN A 18 3.96 8.80 2.90
N LEU A 19 4.08 7.49 3.10
CA LEU A 19 3.01 6.52 2.83
C LEU A 19 1.93 6.51 3.91
N ILE A 20 2.23 6.96 5.14
CA ILE A 20 1.23 7.22 6.18
C ILE A 20 0.17 8.21 5.67
N SER A 21 0.61 9.26 4.96
CA SER A 21 -0.32 10.25 4.38
C SER A 21 -1.27 9.66 3.33
N GLN A 22 -0.90 8.53 2.73
CA GLN A 22 -1.69 7.79 1.74
C GLN A 22 -2.53 6.69 2.38
N GLY A 23 -2.49 6.55 3.71
CA GLY A 23 -3.27 5.59 4.48
C GLY A 23 -2.63 4.22 4.65
N ILE A 24 -1.33 4.08 4.35
CA ILE A 24 -0.56 2.85 4.63
C ILE A 24 0.05 2.97 6.02
N LEU A 25 -0.24 2.02 6.91
CA LEU A 25 0.34 2.04 8.25
C LEU A 25 1.83 1.68 8.20
N PRO A 26 2.67 2.22 9.11
CA PRO A 26 4.09 1.87 9.16
C PRO A 26 4.31 0.37 9.34
N SER A 27 3.49 -0.29 10.18
CA SER A 27 3.53 -1.74 10.36
C SER A 27 3.33 -2.49 9.06
N ASP A 28 2.39 -2.03 8.23
CA ASP A 28 2.09 -2.66 6.96
C ASP A 28 3.25 -2.45 6.00
N PHE A 29 3.88 -1.27 5.98
CA PHE A 29 5.05 -1.00 5.14
C PHE A 29 6.25 -1.90 5.46
N TYR A 30 6.62 -2.08 6.73
CA TYR A 30 7.77 -2.94 7.10
C TYR A 30 7.47 -4.43 7.02
N GLN A 31 6.19 -4.83 7.03
CA GLN A 31 5.76 -6.23 6.94
C GLN A 31 5.31 -6.64 5.53
N SER A 32 5.15 -5.69 4.61
CA SER A 32 4.74 -5.96 3.23
C SER A 32 5.94 -6.17 2.33
N SER A 33 5.78 -7.12 1.43
CA SER A 33 6.63 -7.24 0.25
C SER A 33 6.42 -6.04 -0.67
N PHE A 34 7.43 -5.72 -1.50
CA PHE A 34 7.33 -4.66 -2.52
C PHE A 34 6.09 -4.82 -3.42
N SER A 35 5.69 -6.06 -3.72
CA SER A 35 4.49 -6.37 -4.49
C SER A 35 3.19 -5.97 -3.79
N GLU A 36 3.10 -6.17 -2.47
CA GLU A 36 1.95 -5.78 -1.67
C GLU A 36 1.85 -4.26 -1.53
N MET A 37 2.99 -3.59 -1.31
CA MET A 37 3.06 -2.12 -1.32
C MET A 37 2.59 -1.55 -2.67
N GLN A 38 3.05 -2.13 -3.79
CA GLN A 38 2.63 -1.68 -5.11
C GLN A 38 1.13 -1.92 -5.36
N THR A 39 0.57 -2.97 -4.78
CA THR A 39 -0.87 -3.23 -4.82
C THR A 39 -1.64 -2.18 -4.01
N ALA A 40 -1.15 -1.82 -2.82
CA ALA A 40 -1.75 -0.80 -1.97
C ALA A 40 -1.74 0.59 -2.63
N LEU A 41 -0.61 0.97 -3.24
CA LEU A 41 -0.46 2.23 -3.98
C LEU A 41 -1.38 2.34 -5.21
N ASN A 42 -1.61 1.22 -5.90
CA ASN A 42 -2.49 1.17 -7.05
C ASN A 42 -3.96 0.89 -6.68
N ALA A 43 -4.27 0.69 -5.40
CA ALA A 43 -5.63 0.40 -4.98
C ALA A 43 -6.53 1.63 -5.17
N LYS A 44 -7.70 1.42 -5.79
CA LYS A 44 -8.69 2.49 -5.97
C LYS A 44 -9.08 3.07 -4.60
N SER A 45 -9.30 4.39 -4.55
CA SER A 45 -9.84 5.06 -3.37
C SER A 45 -11.19 4.45 -2.99
N ARG A 46 -11.54 4.44 -1.70
CA ARG A 46 -12.77 3.78 -1.20
C ARG A 46 -14.02 4.23 -1.97
N LYS A 47 -14.12 5.52 -2.30
CA LYS A 47 -15.23 6.13 -3.05
C LYS A 47 -15.34 5.63 -4.51
N ASP A 48 -14.25 5.14 -5.08
CA ASP A 48 -14.15 4.70 -6.47
C ASP A 48 -14.21 3.17 -6.59
N ARG A 49 -14.42 2.46 -5.47
CA ARG A 49 -14.64 1.01 -5.42
C ARG A 49 -16.13 0.72 -5.65
N VAL A 50 -16.42 -0.38 -6.34
CA VAL A 50 -17.78 -0.91 -6.49
C VAL A 50 -18.35 -1.18 -5.09
N GLN A 51 -19.40 -0.44 -4.73
CA GLN A 51 -20.08 -0.56 -3.43
C GLN A 51 -21.28 -1.51 -3.51
N ASP A 52 -21.85 -1.69 -4.70
CA ASP A 52 -22.98 -2.57 -4.92
C ASP A 52 -22.51 -4.05 -4.95
N PRO A 53 -23.00 -4.90 -4.03
CA PRO A 53 -22.65 -6.32 -4.01
C PRO A 53 -22.98 -7.06 -5.32
N LEU A 54 -24.03 -6.64 -6.04
CA LEU A 54 -24.42 -7.27 -7.31
C LEU A 54 -23.44 -6.93 -8.43
N GLU A 55 -23.03 -5.67 -8.52
CA GLU A 55 -22.01 -5.26 -9.49
C GLU A 55 -20.67 -5.92 -9.18
N LEU A 56 -20.31 -6.06 -7.90
CA LEU A 56 -19.12 -6.78 -7.48
C LEU A 56 -19.18 -8.24 -7.93
N ALA A 57 -20.30 -8.92 -7.73
CA ALA A 57 -20.50 -10.32 -8.11
C ALA A 57 -20.33 -10.55 -9.63
N ARG A 58 -20.83 -9.61 -10.45
CA ARG A 58 -20.59 -9.63 -11.91
C ARG A 58 -19.13 -9.39 -12.25
N GLN A 59 -18.47 -8.45 -11.58
CA GLN A 59 -17.07 -8.11 -11.85
C GLN A 59 -16.12 -9.28 -11.55
N ILE A 60 -16.43 -10.09 -10.53
CA ILE A 60 -15.61 -11.26 -10.16
C ILE A 60 -16.03 -12.57 -10.88
N GLY A 61 -17.03 -12.52 -11.77
CA GLY A 61 -17.50 -13.69 -12.50
C GLY A 61 -18.25 -14.73 -11.65
N ALA A 62 -18.81 -14.30 -10.52
CA ALA A 62 -19.64 -15.15 -9.66
C ALA A 62 -21.10 -15.25 -10.12
N LEU A 63 -21.49 -14.42 -11.10
CA LEU A 63 -22.78 -14.36 -11.78
C LEU A 63 -22.56 -14.13 -13.28
#